data_AF-A0A7S0C4T8-F1
#
_entry.id   AF-A0A7S0C4T8-F1
#
_cell.length_a   1.000
_cell.length_b   1.000
_cell.length_c   1.000
_cell.angle_alpha   90.00
_cell.angle_beta   90.00
_cell.angle_gamma   90.00
#
_symmetry.space_group_name_H-M   'P 1'
#
loop_
_entity.id
_entity.type
_entity.pdbx_description
1 polymer ?
#
loop_
_entity_poly.entity_id
_entity_poly.type
_entity_poly.pdbx_seq_one_letter_code
_entity_poly.pdbx_strand_id
1 'polypeptide(L)'
;AAGSGGYTWKGGKLWQDTFHRNEFLTHCMRKDGNEVRDVALGFDHTVVLSSNRRDVYTFGRGEHGQLGLVGKPYVSAPKRSSELSSGKDDPPVDISAVCAPGNCSVTLDADGGVLKSVGKCKNVDRALQLCISRARARNLVSKNHSAPPI
;
A
#
# COMPACT_ATOMS: atom_id res chain seq x y z
N ALA A 1 15.86 9.09 8.66
CA ALA A 1 15.49 8.83 7.26
C ALA A 1 14.55 7.64 7.25
N ALA A 2 13.32 7.81 6.76
CA ALA A 2 12.38 6.72 6.60
C ALA A 2 12.05 6.65 5.09
N GLY A 3 12.35 5.49 4.49
CA GLY A 3 11.28 4.61 4.04
C GLY A 3 10.81 4.61 2.59
N SER A 4 11.53 5.11 1.59
CA SER A 4 11.26 4.66 0.22
C SER A 4 12.48 4.86 -0.68
N GLY A 5 12.98 3.78 -1.25
CA GLY A 5 14.12 3.83 -2.16
C GLY A 5 15.45 4.03 -1.43
N GLY A 6 16.20 2.95 -1.29
CA GLY A 6 17.55 2.98 -0.73
C GLY A 6 18.37 1.78 -1.17
N TYR A 7 18.36 1.42 -2.45
CA TYR A 7 19.49 0.67 -3.01
C TYR A 7 20.46 1.68 -3.60
N THR A 8 21.39 2.17 -2.80
CA THR A 8 22.55 2.90 -3.29
C THR A 8 23.71 1.92 -3.37
N TRP A 9 24.21 1.73 -4.59
CA TRP A 9 25.39 0.95 -4.90
C TRP A 9 26.61 1.87 -4.88
N LYS A 10 27.61 1.58 -4.03
CA LYS A 10 28.94 2.21 -4.13
C LYS A 10 30.00 1.11 -4.04
N GLY A 11 30.80 0.95 -5.10
CA GLY A 11 31.85 -0.07 -5.15
C GLY A 11 31.33 -1.51 -5.07
N GLY A 12 30.14 -1.79 -5.61
CA GLY A 12 29.58 -3.15 -5.63
C GLY A 12 28.88 -3.61 -4.34
N LYS A 13 28.67 -2.72 -3.36
CA LYS A 13 27.97 -3.05 -2.09
C LYS A 13 26.74 -2.17 -1.88
N LEU A 14 25.71 -2.76 -1.26
CA LEU A 14 24.52 -2.07 -0.79
C LEU A 14 24.89 -1.12 0.36
N TRP A 15 24.24 0.05 0.42
CA TRP A 15 24.48 1.07 1.46
C TRP A 15 24.18 0.59 2.90
N GLN A 16 23.34 -0.45 3.04
CA GLN A 16 23.08 -1.18 4.28
C GLN A 16 22.90 -2.67 3.97
N ASP A 17 23.67 -3.52 4.63
CA ASP A 17 23.57 -4.99 4.57
C ASP A 17 22.71 -5.56 5.71
N THR A 18 22.33 -4.73 6.67
CA THR A 18 21.48 -5.09 7.81
C THR A 18 20.05 -4.61 7.64
N PHE A 19 19.10 -5.50 7.94
CA PHE A 19 17.69 -5.15 8.00
C PHE A 19 17.42 -4.29 9.24
N HIS A 20 17.00 -3.05 9.03
CA HIS A 20 16.50 -2.19 10.11
C HIS A 20 14.98 -2.24 10.16
N ARG A 21 14.43 -2.61 11.34
CA ARG A 21 12.99 -2.47 11.59
C ARG A 21 12.62 -0.99 11.54
N ASN A 22 11.53 -0.68 10.84
CA ASN A 22 10.99 0.68 10.83
C ASN A 22 10.20 0.93 12.11
N GLU A 23 10.89 1.33 13.18
CA GLU A 23 10.29 1.62 14.48
C GLU A 23 9.24 2.75 14.41
N PHE A 24 9.35 3.68 13.45
CA PHE A 24 8.35 4.73 13.25
C PHE A 24 7.02 4.16 12.78
N LEU A 25 7.03 3.22 11.82
CA LEU A 25 5.82 2.56 11.36
C LEU A 25 5.14 1.82 12.52
N THR A 26 5.92 1.04 13.27
CA THR A 26 5.42 0.33 14.46
C THR A 26 4.85 1.29 15.49
N HIS A 27 5.50 2.40 15.77
CA HIS A 27 5.00 3.42 16.69
C HIS A 27 3.67 4.05 16.21
N CYS A 28 3.59 4.41 14.93
CA CYS A 28 2.37 4.99 14.34
C CYS A 28 1.17 4.05 14.44
N MET A 29 1.34 2.74 14.20
CA MET A 29 0.23 1.78 14.26
C MET A 29 -0.07 1.35 15.71
N ARG A 30 0.96 1.20 16.56
CA ARG A 30 0.79 0.81 17.97
C ARG A 30 0.07 1.86 18.80
N LYS A 31 0.16 3.15 18.44
CA LYS A 31 -0.59 4.21 19.14
C LYS A 31 -2.10 3.89 19.17
N ASP A 32 -2.59 3.24 18.14
CA ASP A 32 -3.99 2.84 17.99
C ASP A 32 -4.22 1.34 18.26
N GLY A 33 -3.21 0.65 18.82
CA GLY A 33 -3.27 -0.80 19.10
C GLY A 33 -3.19 -1.70 17.87
N ASN A 34 -2.80 -1.17 16.71
CA ASN A 34 -2.82 -1.89 15.44
C ASN A 34 -1.45 -2.44 15.02
N GLU A 35 -1.49 -3.48 14.19
CA GLU A 35 -0.33 -4.13 13.58
C GLU A 35 -0.34 -3.98 12.05
N VAL A 36 0.75 -4.40 11.41
CA VAL A 36 0.79 -4.49 9.94
C VAL A 36 -0.05 -5.68 9.50
N ARG A 37 -1.04 -5.43 8.62
CA ARG A 37 -1.79 -6.49 7.93
C ARG A 37 -1.16 -6.86 6.60
N ASP A 38 -0.86 -5.86 5.77
CA ASP A 38 -0.37 -6.05 4.41
C ASP A 38 0.53 -4.88 3.98
N VAL A 39 1.45 -5.13 3.07
CA VAL A 39 2.40 -4.13 2.56
C VAL A 39 2.57 -4.31 1.05
N ALA A 40 2.45 -3.19 0.31
CA ALA A 40 2.76 -3.13 -1.10
C ALA A 40 3.84 -2.07 -1.36
N LEU A 41 4.74 -2.39 -2.29
CA LEU A 41 5.83 -1.51 -2.70
C LEU A 41 5.62 -1.11 -4.17
N GLY A 42 5.61 0.18 -4.43
CA GLY A 42 5.68 0.73 -5.78
C GLY A 42 7.11 0.98 -6.21
N PHE A 43 7.31 1.84 -7.21
CA PHE A 43 8.66 2.20 -7.66
C PHE A 43 9.46 2.86 -6.54
N ASP A 44 8.93 3.95 -5.99
CA ASP A 44 9.60 4.77 -4.99
C ASP A 44 8.67 5.09 -3.80
N HIS A 45 7.66 4.26 -3.52
CA HIS A 45 6.75 4.46 -2.40
C HIS A 45 6.30 3.15 -1.77
N THR A 46 5.88 3.24 -0.51
CA THR A 46 5.38 2.12 0.29
C THR A 46 3.94 2.40 0.71
N VAL A 47 3.10 1.37 0.66
CA VAL A 47 1.71 1.35 1.12
C VAL A 47 1.57 0.27 2.17
N VAL A 48 1.04 0.60 3.34
CA VAL A 48 0.86 -0.32 4.47
C VAL A 48 -0.61 -0.29 4.88
N LEU A 49 -1.22 -1.47 4.94
CA LEU A 49 -2.56 -1.68 5.50
C LEU A 49 -2.45 -2.08 6.98
N SER A 50 -3.21 -1.39 7.82
CA SER A 50 -3.35 -1.68 9.24
C SER A 50 -4.22 -2.93 9.50
N SER A 51 -3.98 -3.62 10.62
CA SER A 51 -4.80 -4.75 11.11
C SER A 51 -6.26 -4.41 11.33
N ASN A 52 -6.61 -3.13 11.53
CA ASN A 52 -7.99 -2.66 11.62
C ASN A 52 -8.74 -2.65 10.27
N ARG A 53 -8.09 -3.04 9.17
CA ARG A 53 -8.67 -3.15 7.82
C ARG A 53 -9.23 -1.83 7.28
N ARG A 54 -8.86 -0.68 7.85
CA ARG A 54 -9.44 0.63 7.50
C ARG A 54 -8.38 1.68 7.24
N ASP A 55 -7.30 1.66 8.00
CA ASP A 55 -6.25 2.65 7.89
C ASP A 55 -5.13 2.20 6.97
N VAL A 56 -4.80 3.07 6.02
CA VAL A 56 -3.71 2.89 5.08
C VAL A 56 -2.67 3.97 5.32
N TYR A 57 -1.42 3.56 5.53
CA TYR A 57 -0.28 4.45 5.70
C TYR A 57 0.57 4.42 4.43
N THR A 58 0.99 5.59 3.97
CA THR A 58 1.83 5.74 2.79
C THR A 58 3.02 6.62 3.11
N PHE A 59 4.14 6.31 2.47
CA PHE A 59 5.35 7.10 2.57
C PHE A 59 6.24 6.86 1.35
N GLY A 60 7.05 7.85 1.07
CA GLY A 60 8.00 7.89 -0.02
C GLY A 60 7.73 8.98 -1.04
N ARG A 61 8.05 8.70 -2.31
CA ARG A 61 7.76 9.59 -3.42
C ARG A 61 6.26 9.67 -3.69
N GLY A 62 5.76 10.89 -3.81
CA GLY A 62 4.34 11.23 -4.00
C GLY A 62 4.09 12.23 -5.11
N GLU A 63 5.09 12.54 -5.96
CA GLU A 63 5.00 13.52 -7.05
C GLU A 63 3.89 13.24 -8.08
N HIS A 64 3.34 12.02 -8.09
CA HIS A 64 2.24 11.64 -8.96
C HIS A 64 0.92 11.47 -8.20
N GLY A 65 0.88 11.77 -6.90
CA GLY A 65 -0.28 11.59 -6.04
C GLY A 65 -0.43 10.19 -5.45
N GLN A 66 0.52 9.28 -5.68
CA GLN A 66 0.42 7.86 -5.29
C GLN A 66 0.37 7.61 -3.77
N LEU A 67 0.63 8.63 -2.96
CA LEU A 67 0.49 8.54 -1.52
C LEU A 67 -0.96 8.77 -1.05
N GLY A 68 -1.82 9.39 -1.87
CA GLY A 68 -3.16 9.84 -1.46
C GLY A 68 -3.09 10.91 -0.36
N LEU A 69 -2.06 11.77 -0.45
CA LEU A 69 -1.77 12.88 0.45
C LEU A 69 -1.66 14.16 -0.37
N VAL A 70 -2.65 15.04 -0.25
CA VAL A 70 -2.75 16.28 -1.03
C VAL A 70 -1.48 17.14 -0.85
N GLY A 71 -0.86 17.53 -1.97
CA GLY A 71 0.28 18.45 -2.00
C GLY A 71 1.58 17.92 -1.37
N LYS A 72 1.75 16.59 -1.28
CA LYS A 72 2.96 15.98 -0.70
C LYS A 72 3.77 15.21 -1.76
N PRO A 73 4.74 15.86 -2.45
CA PRO A 73 5.56 15.21 -3.46
C PRO A 73 6.55 14.19 -2.88
N TYR A 74 6.85 14.28 -1.59
CA TYR A 74 7.64 13.30 -0.86
C TYR A 74 7.24 13.29 0.62
N VAL A 75 7.22 12.12 1.24
CA VAL A 75 6.97 11.93 2.67
C VAL A 75 7.95 10.91 3.22
N SER A 76 8.80 11.29 4.17
CA SER A 76 9.78 10.35 4.75
C SER A 76 9.13 9.36 5.72
N ALA A 77 8.34 9.85 6.69
CA ALA A 77 7.73 8.98 7.69
C ALA A 77 6.37 8.43 7.24
N PRO A 78 5.98 7.21 7.66
CA PRO A 78 4.64 6.69 7.42
C PRO A 78 3.56 7.70 7.84
N LYS A 79 2.66 8.03 6.92
CA LYS A 79 1.55 8.94 7.19
C LYS A 79 0.25 8.31 6.71
N ARG A 80 -0.80 8.42 7.52
CA ARG A 80 -2.13 7.92 7.16
C ARG A 80 -2.64 8.65 5.91
N SER A 81 -2.95 7.89 4.86
CA SER A 81 -3.50 8.35 3.60
C SER A 81 -4.99 8.63 3.76
N SER A 82 -5.38 9.90 3.60
CA SER A 82 -6.78 10.31 3.71
C SER A 82 -7.64 9.84 2.54
N GLU A 83 -7.03 9.50 1.40
CA GLU A 83 -7.74 9.04 0.21
C GLU A 83 -7.85 7.52 0.13
N LEU A 84 -6.85 6.78 0.64
CA LEU A 84 -6.89 5.31 0.61
C LEU A 84 -7.58 4.68 1.83
N SER A 85 -7.65 5.37 2.97
CA SER A 85 -8.29 4.84 4.18
C SER A 85 -9.83 4.87 4.07
N SER A 86 -10.53 3.94 4.73
CA SER A 86 -12.01 3.82 4.66
C SER A 86 -12.77 4.67 5.70
N GLY A 87 -12.24 5.83 6.08
CA GLY A 87 -12.85 6.69 7.11
C GLY A 87 -13.96 7.63 6.63
N LYS A 88 -14.25 7.69 5.32
CA LYS A 88 -15.24 8.60 4.73
C LYS A 88 -16.50 7.89 4.23
N ASP A 89 -16.50 6.56 4.25
CA ASP A 89 -17.57 5.73 3.71
C ASP A 89 -18.59 5.46 4.84
N ASP A 90 -19.89 5.43 4.52
CA ASP A 90 -20.96 5.13 5.48
C ASP A 90 -21.90 4.04 4.92
N PRO A 91 -21.87 2.79 5.45
CA PRO A 91 -20.96 2.33 6.49
C PRO A 91 -19.51 2.22 5.98
N PRO A 92 -18.50 2.21 6.87
CA PRO A 92 -17.11 2.04 6.46
C PRO A 92 -16.88 0.66 5.82
N VAL A 93 -16.04 0.63 4.79
CA VAL A 93 -15.72 -0.55 3.99
C VAL A 93 -14.39 -1.15 4.44
N ASP A 94 -14.40 -2.45 4.72
CA ASP A 94 -13.17 -3.15 5.09
C ASP A 94 -12.26 -3.38 3.88
N ILE A 95 -11.00 -2.97 4.03
CA ILE A 95 -9.93 -3.19 3.06
C ILE A 95 -9.26 -4.52 3.37
N SER A 96 -9.16 -5.37 2.34
CA SER A 96 -8.62 -6.72 2.47
C SER A 96 -7.14 -6.82 2.13
N ALA A 97 -6.70 -6.07 1.11
CA ALA A 97 -5.32 -6.03 0.62
C ALA A 97 -4.97 -4.67 -0.01
N VAL A 98 -3.68 -4.40 -0.18
CA VAL A 98 -3.15 -3.23 -0.89
C VAL A 98 -2.28 -3.64 -2.07
N CYS A 99 -2.29 -2.84 -3.12
CA CYS A 99 -1.43 -2.99 -4.29
C CYS A 99 -0.77 -1.67 -4.64
N ALA A 100 0.45 -1.72 -5.15
CA ALA A 100 1.21 -0.52 -5.52
C ALA A 100 1.91 -0.65 -6.89
N PRO A 101 1.19 -0.90 -8.00
CA PRO A 101 1.86 -1.07 -9.29
C PRO A 101 2.44 0.26 -9.81
N GLY A 102 3.76 0.30 -10.02
CA GLY A 102 4.45 1.47 -10.55
C GLY A 102 4.29 2.71 -9.65
N ASN A 103 3.65 3.75 -10.18
CA ASN A 103 3.31 4.98 -9.45
C ASN A 103 1.82 5.06 -9.10
N CYS A 104 1.17 3.92 -8.88
CA CYS A 104 -0.22 3.80 -8.47
C CYS A 104 -0.29 3.11 -7.11
N SER A 105 -1.29 3.46 -6.31
CA SER A 105 -1.67 2.75 -5.09
C SER A 105 -3.14 2.41 -5.15
N VAL A 106 -3.48 1.20 -4.71
CA VAL A 106 -4.83 0.61 -4.82
C VAL A 106 -5.18 -0.11 -3.53
N THR A 107 -6.41 0.04 -3.06
CA THR A 107 -7.01 -0.78 -2.00
C THR A 107 -8.03 -1.75 -2.59
N LEU A 108 -8.06 -2.97 -2.06
CA LEU A 108 -8.91 -4.04 -2.55
C LEU A 108 -9.94 -4.46 -1.49
N ASP A 109 -11.14 -4.82 -1.94
CA ASP A 109 -12.17 -5.48 -1.12
C ASP A 109 -11.87 -6.98 -0.93
N ALA A 110 -12.77 -7.68 -0.24
CA ALA A 110 -12.67 -9.11 0.02
C ALA A 110 -12.64 -10.00 -1.24
N ASP A 111 -13.12 -9.54 -2.39
CA ASP A 111 -13.16 -10.30 -3.64
C ASP A 111 -12.03 -9.93 -4.62
N GLY A 112 -11.22 -8.95 -4.22
CA GLY A 112 -10.16 -8.38 -5.07
C GLY A 112 -10.67 -7.30 -6.02
N GLY A 113 -11.90 -6.80 -5.82
CA GLY A 113 -12.41 -5.60 -6.45
C GLY A 113 -11.68 -4.36 -5.94
N VAL A 114 -11.53 -3.36 -6.80
CA VAL A 114 -10.84 -2.10 -6.48
C VAL A 114 -11.78 -1.19 -5.71
N LEU A 115 -11.39 -0.82 -4.49
CA LEU A 115 -12.11 0.15 -3.67
C LEU A 115 -11.69 1.59 -4.00
N LYS A 116 -10.40 1.90 -3.83
CA LYS A 116 -9.83 3.23 -4.07
C LYS A 116 -8.53 3.11 -4.82
N SER A 117 -8.21 4.12 -5.63
CA SER A 117 -6.93 4.21 -6.32
C SER A 117 -6.44 5.66 -6.38
N VAL A 118 -5.13 5.86 -6.20
CA VAL A 118 -4.48 7.16 -6.26
C VAL A 118 -3.14 7.06 -7.00
N GLY A 119 -2.71 8.15 -7.62
CA GLY A 119 -1.49 8.16 -8.42
C GLY A 119 -1.73 8.02 -9.92
N LYS A 120 -0.71 7.56 -10.65
CA LYS A 120 -0.79 7.24 -12.09
C LYS A 120 -1.20 5.78 -12.27
N CYS A 121 -2.50 5.53 -12.23
CA CYS A 121 -3.09 4.18 -12.34
C CYS A 121 -3.51 3.76 -13.75
N LYS A 122 -2.98 4.41 -14.79
CA LYS A 122 -3.24 4.01 -16.19
C LYS A 122 -2.26 2.92 -16.61
N ASN A 123 -2.72 1.94 -17.39
CA ASN A 123 -1.91 0.84 -17.95
C ASN A 123 -1.23 -0.03 -16.88
N VAL A 124 -1.86 -0.20 -15.71
CA VAL A 124 -1.34 -1.03 -14.62
C VAL A 124 -2.03 -2.38 -14.51
N ASP A 125 -2.96 -2.71 -15.41
CA ASP A 125 -3.87 -3.85 -15.31
C ASP A 125 -3.13 -5.17 -15.10
N ARG A 126 -2.09 -5.44 -15.90
CA ARG A 126 -1.29 -6.66 -15.75
C ARG A 126 -0.62 -6.75 -14.38
N ALA A 127 -0.03 -5.66 -13.90
CA ALA A 127 0.65 -5.62 -12.60
C ALA A 127 -0.35 -5.72 -11.44
N LEU A 128 -1.53 -5.10 -11.58
CA LEU A 128 -2.62 -5.18 -10.62
C LEU A 128 -3.19 -6.61 -10.54
N GLN A 129 -3.44 -7.27 -11.66
CA GLN A 129 -3.91 -8.67 -11.68
C GLN A 129 -2.89 -9.63 -11.04
N LEU A 130 -1.60 -9.40 -11.25
CA LEU A 130 -0.54 -10.16 -10.55
C LEU A 130 -0.55 -9.89 -9.05
N CYS A 131 -0.80 -8.66 -8.62
CA CYS A 131 -0.95 -8.32 -7.20
C CYS A 131 -2.17 -9.02 -6.57
N ILE A 132 -3.34 -8.94 -7.22
CA ILE A 132 -4.58 -9.62 -6.80
C ILE A 132 -4.34 -11.13 -6.68
N SER A 133 -3.68 -11.73 -7.67
CA SER A 133 -3.35 -13.16 -7.66
C SER A 133 -2.47 -13.55 -6.47
N ARG A 134 -1.49 -12.71 -6.09
CA ARG A 134 -0.66 -12.92 -4.89
C ARG A 134 -1.44 -12.74 -3.60
N ALA A 135 -2.38 -11.79 -3.56
CA ALA A 135 -3.27 -11.59 -2.43
C ALA A 135 -4.18 -12.82 -2.23
N ARG A 136 -4.71 -13.40 -3.31
CA ARG A 136 -5.47 -14.68 -3.29
C ARG A 136 -4.64 -15.83 -2.74
N ALA A 137 -3.40 -15.97 -3.20
CA ALA A 137 -2.48 -17.01 -2.72
C ALA A 137 -2.18 -16.90 -1.22
N ARG A 138 -2.28 -15.68 -0.66
CA ARG A 138 -2.09 -15.40 0.78
C ARG A 138 -3.39 -15.38 1.58
N ASN A 139 -4.53 -15.73 0.96
CA ASN A 139 -5.86 -15.67 1.57
C ASN A 139 -6.22 -14.25 2.10
N LEU A 140 -5.67 -13.20 1.50
CA LEU A 140 -6.06 -11.83 1.82
C LEU A 140 -7.37 -11.44 1.13
N VAL A 141 -7.61 -11.99 -0.06
CA VAL A 141 -8.84 -11.84 -0.87
C VAL A 141 -9.36 -13.22 -1.29
N SER A 142 -10.65 -13.30 -1.65
CA SER A 142 -11.37 -14.52 -1.95
C SER A 142 -10.80 -15.21 -3.19
N LYS A 143 -10.78 -16.55 -3.14
CA LYS A 143 -10.25 -17.39 -4.23
C LYS A 143 -11.23 -17.52 -5.40
N ASN A 144 -12.49 -17.12 -5.21
CA ASN A 144 -13.54 -17.34 -6.18
C ASN A 144 -13.56 -16.18 -7.19
N HIS A 145 -13.31 -16.50 -8.46
CA HIS A 145 -13.82 -15.68 -9.55
C HIS A 145 -15.34 -15.74 -9.50
N SER A 146 -16.02 -14.64 -9.15
CA SER A 146 -17.38 -14.46 -9.64
C SER A 146 -17.27 -14.28 -11.14
N ALA A 147 -17.44 -15.38 -11.90
CA ALA A 147 -17.77 -15.27 -13.31
C ALA A 147 -19.03 -14.40 -13.41
N PRO A 148 -19.13 -13.49 -14.40
CA PRO A 148 -20.36 -12.73 -14.59
C PRO A 148 -21.54 -13.70 -14.78
N PRO A 149 -22.72 -13.38 -14.23
CA PRO A 149 -23.91 -14.19 -14.48
C PRO A 149 -24.17 -14.26 -15.99
N ILE A 150 -24.52 -15.46 -16.45
CA ILE A 150 -24.83 -15.82 -17.84
C ILE A 150 -26.06 -15.05 -18.32
#